data_AF-A0A078HM28-F1
#
_entry.id   AF-A0A078HM28-F1
#
_cell.length_a   1.000
_cell.length_b   1.000
_cell.length_c   1.000
_cell.angle_alpha   90.00
_cell.angle_beta   90.00
_cell.angle_gamma   90.00
#
_symmetry.space_group_name_H-M   'P 1'
#
loop_
_entity.id
_entity.type
_entity.pdbx_description
1 polymer ?
#
loop_
_entity_poly.entity_id
_entity_poly.type
_entity_poly.pdbx_seq_one_letter_code
_entity_poly.pdbx_strand_id
1 'polypeptide(L)'
;MDELEGLGFRDFSREDSESPLRDSDTGFYGNSEFSGVKIWLQVLGGLGRYWPMFQIHVVDDEVLPLLSLDDLKDMGINAVVSRRKMFSAIQKLSR
;
A
#
# COMPACT_ATOMS: atom_id res chain seq x y z
N MET A 1 -9.74 23.72 -53.80
CA MET A 1 -10.77 23.72 -52.74
C MET A 1 -11.59 22.43 -52.85
N ASP A 2 -10.87 21.30 -52.88
CA ASP A 2 -10.88 20.24 -51.84
C ASP A 2 -12.20 20.15 -51.05
N GLU A 3 -13.05 19.18 -51.38
CA GLU A 3 -13.14 17.87 -50.71
C GLU A 3 -13.65 17.97 -49.27
N LEU A 4 -14.89 17.51 -49.00
CA LEU A 4 -15.15 16.36 -48.12
C LEU A 4 -16.67 16.14 -47.89
N GLU A 5 -17.34 15.49 -48.85
CA GLU A 5 -18.60 14.78 -48.58
C GLU A 5 -18.25 13.44 -47.93
N GLY A 6 -18.63 13.24 -46.67
CA GLY A 6 -18.25 12.01 -45.97
C GLY A 6 -18.78 11.88 -44.56
N LEU A 7 -20.06 12.18 -44.33
CA LEU A 7 -20.70 11.94 -43.03
C LEU A 7 -21.26 10.51 -43.00
N GLY A 8 -20.37 9.54 -42.87
CA GLY A 8 -20.72 8.14 -42.63
C GLY A 8 -21.35 8.00 -41.25
N PHE A 9 -22.66 7.83 -41.21
CA PHE A 9 -23.44 7.48 -40.03
C PHE A 9 -22.94 6.13 -39.50
N ARG A 10 -22.11 6.14 -38.44
CA ARG A 10 -21.69 4.91 -37.77
C ARG A 10 -22.88 4.33 -37.01
N ASP A 11 -23.32 3.20 -37.52
CA ASP A 11 -24.34 2.30 -37.00
C ASP A 11 -24.09 1.97 -35.51
N PHE A 12 -25.09 2.25 -34.65
CA PHE A 12 -25.10 1.89 -33.23
C PHE A 12 -25.50 0.42 -33.05
N SER A 13 -24.97 -0.50 -33.86
CA SER A 13 -25.18 -1.93 -33.63
C SER A 13 -24.06 -2.48 -32.79
N ARG A 14 -24.34 -2.48 -31.48
CA ARG A 14 -24.16 -3.63 -30.59
C ARG A 14 -22.99 -4.57 -30.94
N GLU A 15 -21.86 -4.34 -30.28
CA GLU A 15 -20.85 -5.36 -30.06
C GLU A 15 -20.65 -5.49 -28.55
N ASP A 16 -21.27 -6.53 -28.02
CA ASP A 16 -20.94 -7.14 -26.72
C ASP A 16 -19.45 -7.50 -26.77
N SER A 17 -18.62 -6.85 -25.98
CA SER A 17 -17.22 -7.23 -25.80
C SER A 17 -16.76 -6.72 -24.44
N GLU A 18 -17.12 -7.53 -23.45
CA GLU A 18 -16.32 -7.88 -22.27
C GLU A 18 -15.53 -6.73 -21.65
N SER A 19 -16.01 -6.30 -20.48
CA SER A 19 -15.18 -5.57 -19.52
C SER A 19 -13.87 -6.33 -19.38
N PRO A 20 -12.69 -5.74 -19.67
CA PRO A 20 -11.46 -6.33 -19.18
C PRO A 20 -11.57 -6.27 -17.67
N LEU A 21 -11.94 -7.40 -17.07
CA LEU A 21 -11.54 -7.71 -15.73
C LEU A 21 -10.06 -7.42 -15.75
N ARG A 22 -9.68 -6.30 -15.11
CA ARG A 22 -8.30 -6.06 -14.76
C ARG A 22 -8.02 -7.14 -13.72
N ASP A 23 -7.71 -8.33 -14.22
CA ASP A 23 -6.71 -9.21 -13.64
C ASP A 23 -5.43 -8.37 -13.63
N SER A 24 -5.39 -7.39 -12.71
CA SER A 24 -4.14 -7.17 -12.01
C SER A 24 -4.00 -8.38 -11.12
N ASP A 25 -3.53 -9.47 -11.75
CA ASP A 25 -2.77 -10.51 -11.12
C ASP A 25 -2.03 -9.87 -9.96
N THR A 26 -2.51 -10.16 -8.75
CA THR A 26 -1.75 -9.91 -7.53
C THR A 26 -0.65 -10.98 -7.46
N GLY A 27 0.06 -11.14 -8.58
CA GLY A 27 1.23 -11.97 -8.83
C GLY A 27 2.50 -11.12 -8.87
N PHE A 28 2.49 -9.93 -8.26
CA PHE A 28 3.68 -9.09 -8.06
C PHE A 28 4.25 -9.19 -6.63
N TYR A 29 3.97 -10.25 -5.86
CA TYR A 29 4.68 -10.55 -4.60
C TYR A 29 6.12 -11.06 -4.82
N GLY A 30 6.75 -10.66 -5.93
CA GLY A 30 8.14 -10.98 -6.29
C GLY A 30 9.07 -9.77 -6.26
N ASN A 31 8.62 -8.58 -5.82
CA ASN A 31 9.52 -7.45 -5.61
C ASN A 31 9.93 -7.37 -4.13
N SER A 32 11.06 -8.00 -3.87
CA SER A 32 11.94 -7.95 -2.69
C SER A 32 12.38 -6.53 -2.24
N GLU A 33 11.56 -5.49 -2.44
CA GLU A 33 11.86 -4.09 -2.11
C GLU A 33 10.83 -3.43 -1.19
N PHE A 34 9.72 -4.10 -0.88
CA PHE A 34 8.82 -3.73 0.20
C PHE A 34 9.11 -4.65 1.38
N SER A 35 9.80 -4.14 2.42
CA SER A 35 9.99 -4.89 3.66
C SER A 35 8.64 -5.36 4.23
N GLY A 36 8.61 -6.50 4.92
CA GLY A 36 7.39 -6.96 5.60
C GLY A 36 6.82 -5.89 6.52
N VAL A 37 7.70 -5.13 7.19
CA VAL A 37 7.38 -3.95 7.99
C VAL A 37 6.58 -2.88 7.22
N LYS A 38 6.93 -2.57 5.96
CA LYS A 38 6.21 -1.57 5.15
C LYS A 38 4.80 -2.03 4.82
N ILE A 39 4.64 -3.30 4.45
CA ILE A 39 3.34 -3.91 4.17
C ILE A 39 2.50 -3.95 5.46
N TRP A 40 3.11 -4.34 6.57
CA TRP A 40 2.49 -4.35 7.89
C TRP A 40 1.93 -2.97 8.28
N LEU A 41 2.69 -1.89 8.07
CA LEU A 41 2.21 -0.52 8.33
C LEU A 41 1.02 -0.11 7.43
N GLN A 42 1.00 -0.56 6.18
CA GLN A 42 -0.08 -0.27 5.25
C GLN A 42 -1.39 -0.96 5.66
N VAL A 43 -1.33 -2.23 6.07
CA VAL A 43 -2.52 -3.01 6.49
C VAL A 43 -3.08 -2.55 7.84
N LEU A 44 -2.30 -1.84 8.67
CA LEU A 44 -2.78 -1.24 9.92
C LEU A 44 -3.71 -0.01 9.73
N GLY A 45 -4.27 0.20 8.55
CA GLY A 45 -5.28 1.21 8.27
C GLY A 45 -4.71 2.63 8.37
N GLY A 46 -3.77 2.95 7.47
CA GLY A 46 -3.25 4.31 7.26
C GLY A 46 -1.96 4.66 8.00
N LEU A 47 -1.25 3.67 8.57
CA LEU A 47 0.04 3.88 9.23
C LEU A 47 1.24 3.79 8.27
N GLY A 48 1.03 3.45 7.00
CA GLY A 48 2.08 3.40 5.97
C GLY A 48 2.89 4.69 5.83
N ARG A 49 2.33 5.86 6.19
CA ARG A 49 3.04 7.15 6.21
C ARG A 49 4.24 7.20 7.16
N TYR A 50 4.31 6.30 8.14
CA TYR A 50 5.42 6.22 9.09
C TYR A 50 6.56 5.34 8.60
N TRP A 51 6.43 4.70 7.42
CA TRP A 51 7.49 3.87 6.83
C TRP A 51 8.88 4.51 6.86
N PRO A 52 9.07 5.80 6.51
CA PRO A 52 10.39 6.42 6.57
C PRO A 52 11.04 6.36 7.96
N MET A 53 10.26 6.40 9.04
CA MET A 53 10.81 6.30 10.41
C MET A 53 11.33 4.90 10.69
N PHE A 54 10.61 3.87 10.26
CA PHE A 54 11.06 2.48 10.39
C PHE A 54 12.29 2.22 9.52
N GLN A 55 12.36 2.82 8.33
CA GLN A 55 13.51 2.70 7.44
C GLN A 55 14.76 3.41 8.00
N ILE A 56 14.63 4.65 8.50
CA ILE A 56 15.77 5.42 9.07
C ILE A 56 16.32 4.74 10.32
N HIS A 57 15.45 4.20 11.17
CA HIS A 57 15.85 3.46 12.37
C HIS A 57 16.18 1.98 12.09
N VAL A 58 16.22 1.58 10.81
CA VAL A 58 16.61 0.24 10.35
C VAL A 58 15.83 -0.87 11.08
N VAL A 59 14.51 -0.69 11.18
CA VAL A 59 13.62 -1.70 11.76
C VAL A 59 13.28 -2.72 10.69
N ASP A 60 13.67 -3.98 10.93
CA ASP A 60 13.33 -5.14 10.12
C ASP A 60 12.21 -5.97 10.77
N ASP A 61 11.85 -7.08 10.12
CA ASP A 61 10.76 -7.97 10.55
C ASP A 61 11.08 -8.71 11.87
N GLU A 62 12.36 -8.85 12.21
CA GLU A 62 12.83 -9.51 13.44
C GLU A 62 12.86 -8.55 14.64
N VAL A 63 13.16 -7.27 14.40
CA VAL A 63 13.18 -6.21 15.42
C VAL A 63 11.78 -5.64 15.66
N LEU A 64 10.91 -5.63 14.65
CA LEU A 64 9.56 -5.08 14.75
C LEU A 64 8.76 -5.61 15.96
N PRO A 65 8.74 -6.92 16.28
CA PRO A 65 8.04 -7.47 17.45
C PRO A 65 8.64 -7.02 18.80
N LEU A 66 9.89 -6.56 18.81
CA LEU A 66 10.62 -6.19 20.02
C LEU A 66 10.43 -4.70 20.41
N LEU A 67 9.86 -3.89 19.52
CA LEU A 67 9.70 -2.46 19.75
C LEU A 67 8.75 -2.15 20.91
N SER A 68 9.22 -1.34 21.85
CA SER A 68 8.45 -0.81 22.96
C SER A 68 7.73 0.50 22.62
N LEU A 69 6.88 0.97 23.53
CA LEU A 69 6.25 2.29 23.40
C LEU A 69 7.28 3.44 23.39
N ASP A 70 8.42 3.27 24.06
CA ASP A 70 9.44 4.30 24.13
C ASP A 70 10.29 4.31 22.86
N ASP A 71 10.62 3.13 22.30
CA ASP A 71 11.31 3.05 20.99
C ASP A 71 10.50 3.75 19.89
N LEU A 72 9.18 3.53 19.84
CA LEU A 72 8.32 4.22 18.87
C LEU A 72 8.32 5.75 19.05
N LYS A 73 8.48 6.26 20.28
CA LYS A 73 8.61 7.72 20.52
C LYS A 73 9.96 8.20 20.00
N ASP A 74 11.03 7.49 20.32
CA ASP A 74 12.41 7.86 19.95
C ASP A 74 12.61 7.80 18.44
N MET A 75 11.85 6.96 17.74
CA MET A 75 11.73 6.93 16.28
C MET A 75 10.97 8.12 15.67
N GLY A 76 10.40 9.00 16.49
CA GLY A 76 9.65 10.19 16.04
C GLY A 76 8.15 9.99 15.87
N ILE A 77 7.56 8.86 16.30
CA ILE A 77 6.11 8.62 16.24
C ILE A 77 5.45 9.27 17.47
N ASN A 78 5.36 10.60 17.43
CA ASN A 78 4.87 11.42 18.55
C ASN A 78 3.35 11.39 18.73
N ALA A 79 2.59 11.18 17.64
CA ALA A 79 1.14 11.10 17.66
C ALA A 79 0.67 9.93 18.54
N VAL A 80 0.07 10.27 19.69
CA VAL A 80 -0.30 9.31 20.76
C VAL A 80 -1.18 8.17 20.22
N VAL A 81 -2.16 8.48 19.37
CA VAL A 81 -3.08 7.49 18.80
C VAL A 81 -2.37 6.54 17.85
N SER A 82 -1.55 7.05 16.93
CA SER A 82 -0.77 6.23 16.01
C SER A 82 0.18 5.29 16.75
N ARG A 83 0.89 5.82 17.74
CA ARG A 83 1.83 5.06 18.56
C ARG A 83 1.13 3.94 19.34
N ARG A 84 -0.01 4.24 19.99
CA ARG A 84 -0.79 3.22 20.68
C ARG A 84 -1.31 2.15 19.74
N LYS A 85 -1.81 2.53 18.55
CA LYS A 85 -2.29 1.59 17.54
C LYS A 85 -1.18 0.65 17.05
N MET A 86 0.01 1.18 16.78
CA MET A 86 1.19 0.38 16.41
C MET A 86 1.60 -0.55 17.53
N PHE A 87 1.76 -0.04 18.75
CA PHE A 87 2.18 -0.86 19.88
C PHE A 87 1.19 -2.01 20.12
N SER A 88 -0.12 -1.75 20.11
CA SER A 88 -1.13 -2.80 20.23
C SER A 88 -1.08 -3.83 19.10
N ALA A 89 -0.62 -3.46 17.91
CA ALA A 89 -0.41 -4.40 16.80
C ALA A 89 0.89 -5.20 16.97
N ILE A 90 1.99 -4.56 17.40
CA ILE A 90 3.27 -5.22 17.71
C ILE A 90 3.08 -6.29 18.79
N GLN A 91 2.31 -6.00 19.83
CA GLN A 91 1.98 -6.97 20.88
C GLN A 91 1.22 -8.21 20.38
N LYS A 92 0.60 -8.14 19.19
CA LYS A 92 -0.03 -9.31 18.54
C LYS A 92 0.93 -10.10 17.66
N LEU A 93 2.06 -9.51 17.26
CA LEU A 93 3.13 -10.18 16.51
C LEU A 93 4.03 -11.02 17.44
N SER A 94 4.23 -10.55 18.67
CA SER A 94 5.08 -11.22 19.68
C SER A 94 4.41 -12.44 20.37
N ARG A 95 3.29 -12.96 19.83
CA ARG A 95 2.50 -14.05 20.42
C ARG A 95 2.47 -15.27 19.52
#